data_AF-L8JU54-F1
#
_entry.id   AF-L8JU54-F1
#
_cell.length_a   1.000
_cell.length_b   1.000
_cell.length_c   1.000
_cell.angle_alpha   90.00
_cell.angle_beta   90.00
_cell.angle_gamma   90.00
#
_symmetry.space_group_name_H-M   'P 1'
#
loop_
_entity.id
_entity.type
_entity.pdbx_description
1 polymer ?
#
loop_
_entity_poly.entity_id
_entity_poly.type
_entity_poly.pdbx_seq_one_letter_code
_entity_poly.pdbx_strand_id
1 'polypeptide(L)' 'MKSHAQIALGFLAFIMMVKAMMIPVVYIDFKINQDYIARVLCINRDKPELNCNGHCILMQKLKKTQETEQSQENQTNK' A
#
# COMPACT_ATOMS: atom_id res chain seq x y z
N MET A 1 28.16 -15.83 -19.61
CA MET A 1 28.20 -14.61 -18.75
C MET A 1 27.24 -13.51 -19.21
N LYS A 2 27.32 -13.03 -20.46
CA LYS A 2 26.44 -11.95 -20.98
C LYS A 2 24.94 -12.28 -20.94
N SER A 3 24.54 -13.49 -21.32
CA SER A 3 23.13 -13.91 -21.33
C SER A 3 22.51 -14.01 -19.93
N HIS A 4 23.28 -14.41 -18.91
CA HIS A 4 22.80 -14.42 -17.53
C HIS A 4 22.58 -13.00 -17.00
N ALA A 5 23.46 -12.06 -17.33
CA ALA A 5 23.30 -10.66 -16.95
C ALA A 5 22.06 -10.01 -17.60
N GLN A 6 21.76 -10.35 -18.86
CA GLN A 6 20.54 -9.87 -19.53
C GLN A 6 19.25 -10.45 -18.93
N ILE A 7 19.25 -11.75 -18.59
CA ILE A 7 18.11 -12.38 -17.90
C ILE A 7 17.91 -11.77 -16.51
N ALA A 8 18.99 -11.58 -15.75
CA ALA A 8 18.93 -10.95 -14.43
C ALA A 8 18.41 -9.51 -14.51
N LEU A 9 18.82 -8.75 -15.52
CA LEU A 9 18.35 -7.38 -15.72
C LEU A 9 16.85 -7.32 -16.05
N GLY A 10 16.36 -8.22 -16.92
CA GLY A 10 14.93 -8.32 -17.22
C GLY A 10 14.09 -8.70 -15.99
N PHE A 11 14.59 -9.65 -15.19
CA PHE A 11 13.92 -10.05 -13.95
C PHE A 11 13.88 -8.92 -12.92
N LEU A 12 14.97 -8.16 -12.74
CA LEU A 12 15.00 -6.99 -11.86
C LEU A 12 14.03 -5.90 -12.33
N ALA A 13 13.99 -5.62 -13.63
CA ALA A 13 13.05 -4.65 -14.20
C ALA A 13 11.58 -5.05 -13.97
N PHE A 14 11.27 -6.34 -14.10
CA PHE A 14 9.93 -6.87 -13.80
C PHE A 14 9.55 -6.67 -12.32
N ILE A 15 10.46 -6.96 -11.38
CA ILE A 15 10.21 -6.73 -9.94
C ILE A 15 9.94 -5.26 -9.66
N MET A 16 10.72 -4.34 -10.25
CA MET A 16 10.51 -2.90 -10.07
C MET A 16 9.15 -2.45 -10.64
N MET A 17 8.73 -3.01 -11.78
CA MET A 17 7.40 -2.73 -12.37
C MET A 17 6.26 -3.22 -11.46
N VAL A 18 6.37 -4.41 -10.89
CA VAL A 18 5.39 -4.93 -9.92
C VAL A 18 5.32 -4.01 -8.69
N LYS A 19 6.47 -3.60 -8.15
CA LYS A 19 6.55 -2.66 -7.02
C LYS A 19 5.86 -1.33 -7.35
N ALA A 20 6.07 -0.79 -8.56
CA ALA A 20 5.44 0.46 -9.01
C ALA A 20 3.90 0.36 -9.12
N MET A 21 3.37 -0.83 -9.40
CA MET A 21 1.92 -1.07 -9.53
C MET A 21 1.19 -1.27 -8.20
N MET A 22 1.90 -1.49 -7.08
CA MET A 22 1.28 -1.75 -5.78
C MET A 22 0.43 -0.55 -5.28
N ILE A 23 1.00 0.66 -5.34
CA ILE A 23 0.33 1.88 -4.86
C ILE A 23 -0.96 2.19 -5.65
N PRO A 24 -0.95 2.23 -7.00
CA PRO A 24 -2.17 2.53 -7.75
C PRO A 24 -3.26 1.47 -7.56
N VAL A 25 -2.90 0.19 -7.44
CA VAL A 25 -3.87 -0.89 -7.17
C VAL A 25 -4.56 -0.67 -5.82
N VAL A 26 -3.81 -0.36 -4.77
CA VAL A 26 -4.38 -0.06 -3.44
C VAL A 26 -5.30 1.16 -3.47
N TYR A 27 -4.91 2.20 -4.21
CA TYR A 27 -5.73 3.40 -4.35
C TYR A 27 -7.05 3.14 -5.09
N ILE A 28 -7.00 2.36 -6.17
CA ILE A 28 -8.20 1.96 -6.93
C ILE A 28 -9.14 1.14 -6.06
N ASP A 29 -8.62 0.15 -5.32
CA ASP A 29 -9.43 -0.66 -4.39
C ASP A 29 -10.10 0.21 -3.30
N PHE A 30 -9.36 1.16 -2.74
CA PHE A 30 -9.92 2.14 -1.80
C PHE A 30 -11.04 2.96 -2.43
N LYS A 31 -10.87 3.42 -3.67
CA LYS A 31 -11.86 4.23 -4.39
C LYS A 31 -13.13 3.46 -4.73
N ILE A 32 -13.01 2.22 -5.22
CA ILE A 32 -14.15 1.35 -5.51
C ILE A 32 -15.00 1.12 -4.25
N ASN A 33 -14.36 0.95 -3.10
CA ASN A 33 -15.02 0.66 -1.83
C ASN A 33 -15.24 1.90 -0.94
N GLN A 34 -14.97 3.11 -1.43
CA GLN A 34 -14.86 4.31 -0.59
C GLN A 34 -16.15 4.59 0.18
N ASP A 35 -17.31 4.40 -0.46
CA ASP A 35 -18.62 4.65 0.17
C ASP A 35 -18.92 3.69 1.32
N TYR A 36 -18.53 2.41 1.17
CA TYR A 36 -18.66 1.43 2.25
C TYR A 36 -17.71 1.76 3.40
N ILE A 37 -16.45 2.08 3.08
CA ILE A 37 -15.44 2.46 4.08
C ILE A 37 -15.89 3.71 4.85
N ALA A 38 -16.39 4.73 4.14
CA ALA A 38 -16.86 5.97 4.73
C ALA A 38 -18.07 5.78 5.66
N ARG A 39 -19.03 4.92 5.28
CA ARG A 39 -20.26 4.72 6.06
C ARG A 39 -20.10 3.74 7.21
N VAL A 40 -19.35 2.66 7.01
CA VAL A 40 -19.31 1.53 7.95
C VAL A 40 -18.05 1.53 8.82
N LEU A 41 -16.89 1.82 8.23
CA LEU A 41 -15.60 1.65 8.90
C LEU A 41 -15.00 2.96 9.43
N CYS A 42 -15.39 4.11 8.88
CA CYS A 42 -14.82 5.41 9.23
C CYS A 42 -15.11 5.77 10.70
N ILE A 43 -14.04 5.95 11.49
CA ILE A 43 -14.14 6.36 12.90
C ILE A 43 -14.57 7.81 13.09
N ASN A 44 -14.46 8.63 12.04
CA ASN A 44 -14.83 10.05 12.03
C ASN A 44 -16.16 10.31 11.30
N ARG A 45 -17.00 9.28 11.10
CA ARG A 45 -18.28 9.43 10.38
C ARG A 45 -19.25 10.42 11.02
N ASP A 46 -19.16 10.58 12.34
CA ASP A 46 -20.01 11.50 13.12
C ASP A 46 -19.46 12.95 13.12
N LYS A 47 -18.38 13.21 12.38
CA LYS A 47 -17.71 14.51 12.23
C LYS A 47 -17.63 14.92 10.75
N PRO A 48 -18.77 15.22 10.11
CA PRO A 48 -18.83 15.53 8.67
C PRO A 48 -17.98 16.74 8.29
N GLU A 49 -17.76 17.69 9.20
CA GLU A 49 -16.93 18.88 9.00
C GLU A 49 -15.47 18.56 8.66
N LEU A 50 -14.99 17.36 9.03
CA LEU A 50 -13.63 16.90 8.74
C LEU A 50 -13.46 16.38 7.30
N ASN A 51 -14.55 16.20 6.55
CA ASN A 51 -14.53 15.67 5.18
C ASN A 51 -13.67 14.39 5.05
N CYS A 52 -13.74 13.50 6.06
CA CYS A 52 -12.82 12.37 6.18
C CYS A 52 -13.02 11.31 5.09
N ASN A 53 -14.26 11.04 4.65
CA ASN A 53 -14.55 10.16 3.51
C ASN A 53 -13.80 8.81 3.51
N GLY A 54 -13.58 8.21 4.69
CA GLY A 54 -12.86 6.94 4.86
C GLY A 54 -11.32 7.04 4.85
N HIS A 55 -10.74 8.23 4.67
CA HIS A 55 -9.29 8.44 4.63
C HIS A 55 -8.56 8.04 5.92
N CYS A 56 -9.23 8.11 7.08
CA CYS A 56 -8.65 7.66 8.37
C CYS A 56 -8.27 6.17 8.34
N ILE A 57 -9.12 5.32 7.74
CA ILE A 57 -8.88 3.88 7.63
C ILE A 57 -7.76 3.59 6.63
N LEU A 58 -7.71 4.33 5.52
CA LEU A 58 -6.61 4.21 4.55
C LEU A 58 -5.27 4.52 5.23
N MET A 59 -5.17 5.62 5.98
CA MET A 59 -3.95 5.98 6.69
C MET A 59 -3.56 4.94 7.76
N GLN A 60 -4.53 4.39 8.49
CA GLN A 60 -4.25 3.35 9.48
C GLN A 60 -3.67 2.09 8.85
N LYS A 61 -4.23 1.64 7.72
CA LYS A 61 -3.71 0.50 6.96
C LYS A 61 -2.29 0.76 6.45
N LEU A 62 -2.03 1.95 5.89
CA LEU A 62 -0.71 2.34 5.39
C LEU A 62 0.34 2.41 6.51
N LYS A 63 -0.01 2.90 7.70
CA LYS A 63 0.89 2.91 8.86
C LYS A 63 1.23 1.48 9.30
N LYS A 64 0.24 0.61 9.41
CA LYS A 64 0.45 -0.79 9.81
C LYS A 64 1.38 -1.54 8.84
N THR A 65 1.26 -1.29 7.54
CA THR A 65 2.17 -1.85 6.54
C THR A 65 3.61 -1.37 6.75
N GLN A 66 3.81 -0.06 6.92
CA GLN A 66 5.15 0.51 7.18
C GLN A 66 5.78 -0.04 8.47
N GLU A 67 5.00 -0.16 9.55
CA GLU A 67 5.48 -0.75 10.80
C GLU A 67 5.87 -2.22 10.63
N THR A 68 5.15 -2.97 9.79
CA THR A 68 5.47 -4.38 9.49
C THR A 68 6.76 -4.49 8.68
N GLU A 69 6.95 -3.65 7.67
CA GLU A 69 8.18 -3.58 6.87
C GLU A 69 9.39 -3.23 7.75
N GLN A 70 9.28 -2.22 8.60
CA GLN A 70 10.33 -1.82 9.54
C GLN A 70 10.66 -2.91 10.55
N SER A 71 9.65 -3.67 11.00
CA SER A 71 9.84 -4.80 11.92
C SER A 71 10.56 -5.99 11.26
N GLN A 72 10.27 -6.26 9.98
CA GLN A 72 10.95 -7.31 9.21
C GLN A 72 12.41 -6.94 8.88
N GLU A 73 12.68 -5.66 8.63
CA GLU A 73 14.04 -5.14 8.44
C GLU A 73 14.87 -5.29 9.73
N ASN A 74 14.28 -4.99 10.89
CA ASN A 74 14.95 -5.17 12.18
C ASN A 74 15.18 -6.64 12.56
N GLN A 75 14.37 -7.57 12.06
CA GLN A 75 14.54 -9.02 12.27
C GLN A 75 15.57 -9.66 11.33
N THR A 76 15.78 -9.09 10.14
CA THR A 76 16.77 -9.59 9.16
C THR A 76 18.19 -9.14 9.50
N ASN A 77 18.33 -8.06 10.28
CA ASN A 77 19.62 -7.51 10.72
C ASN A 77 20.07 -8.02 12.11
N LYS A 78 19.47 -9.09 12.64
CA LYS A 78 19.82 -9.69 13.94
C LYS A 78 20.37 -11.11 13.79
#